data_AF-A0A7G8UWB3-F1
#
_entry.id   AF-A0A7G8UWB3-F1
#
_cell.length_a   1.000
_cell.length_b   1.000
_cell.length_c   1.000
_cell.angle_alpha   90.00
_cell.angle_beta   90.00
_cell.angle_gamma   90.00
#
_symmetry.space_group_name_H-M   'P 1'
#
loop_
_entity.id
_entity.type
_entity.pdbx_description
1 polymer ?
#
loop_
_entity_poly.entity_id
_entity_poly.type
_entity_poly.pdbx_seq_one_letter_code
_entity_poly.pdbx_strand_id
1 'polypeptide(L)'
;MNFMRTVKGSMLDGFYPAGWNMDKIDSCCSNSPESIDERQPFWNEKFVPFSCSDVGELDVKMGHEIAVQIRKSKDQGRKIAFILPVGPMGMYKWAVYFLKEWQVDCKHVYGFNMDEWSDEEGRTLPSDNRGSFQYAMEQAFYGPLGEYTVPEDQRHFATADMLPTYAERIAALKAEGAELVTVFGIGRMMHIAFWEPHFGGEFSNDADWSQATHRIAAQLHPLTIEQNAITSFKSRTTLVPCRANTIGPGLFLQSDYIIGGCDGALGRGMQWQGLSLWTTLRHGPDRWLPSTFMPTLPGKLFFLNELAGPLEADVN
;
A
#
# COMPACT_ATOMS: atom_id res chain seq x y z
N MET A 1 30.48 -9.21 -9.59
CA MET A 1 30.05 -10.14 -8.53
C MET A 1 28.67 -9.67 -8.08
N ASN A 2 27.67 -10.55 -7.98
CA ASN A 2 26.29 -10.17 -7.69
C ASN A 2 25.60 -11.22 -6.80
N PHE A 3 24.39 -10.87 -6.33
CA PHE A 3 23.58 -11.71 -5.44
C PHE A 3 23.39 -13.14 -5.96
N MET A 4 23.02 -13.29 -7.24
CA MET A 4 22.74 -14.60 -7.86
C MET A 4 23.91 -15.57 -7.79
N ARG A 5 25.15 -15.07 -7.81
CA ARG A 5 26.36 -15.90 -7.74
C ARG A 5 26.84 -16.16 -6.31
N THR A 6 26.39 -15.40 -5.32
CA THR A 6 26.94 -15.41 -3.96
C THR A 6 25.93 -15.80 -2.88
N VAL A 7 24.63 -15.88 -3.20
CA VAL A 7 23.59 -16.21 -2.21
C VAL A 7 23.76 -17.62 -1.63
N LYS A 8 24.15 -18.59 -2.46
CA LYS A 8 24.29 -20.00 -2.04
C LYS A 8 25.33 -20.14 -0.93
N GLY A 9 24.93 -20.70 0.21
CA GLY A 9 25.77 -20.85 1.40
C GLY A 9 25.99 -19.57 2.22
N SER A 10 25.34 -18.46 1.86
CA SER A 10 25.31 -17.24 2.68
C SER A 10 24.17 -17.29 3.71
N MET A 11 24.10 -16.29 4.60
CA MET A 11 22.96 -16.14 5.52
C MET A 11 21.64 -15.77 4.82
N LEU A 12 21.68 -15.43 3.53
CA LEU A 12 20.49 -15.16 2.71
C LEU A 12 19.98 -16.40 1.97
N ASP A 13 20.68 -17.53 2.05
CA ASP A 13 20.24 -18.78 1.43
C ASP A 13 18.96 -19.28 2.13
N GLY A 14 17.85 -19.35 1.39
CA GLY A 14 16.52 -19.67 1.92
C GLY A 14 15.85 -18.56 2.74
N PHE A 15 16.37 -17.33 2.75
CA PHE A 15 15.79 -16.20 3.50
C PHE A 15 14.56 -15.59 2.81
N TYR A 16 14.59 -15.47 1.49
CA TYR A 16 13.48 -14.90 0.70
C TYR A 16 12.35 -15.91 0.52
N PRO A 17 11.10 -15.45 0.26
CA PRO A 17 9.96 -16.33 0.03
C PRO A 17 10.24 -17.37 -1.06
N ALA A 18 9.91 -18.64 -0.78
CA ALA A 18 10.30 -19.76 -1.64
C ALA A 18 9.72 -19.69 -3.07
N GLY A 19 8.60 -18.98 -3.27
CA GLY A 19 8.02 -18.76 -4.60
C GLY A 19 8.66 -17.63 -5.41
N TRP A 20 9.63 -16.91 -4.87
CA TRP A 20 10.29 -15.84 -5.62
C TRP A 20 11.23 -16.39 -6.69
N ASN A 21 10.94 -16.01 -7.94
CA ASN A 21 11.87 -16.23 -9.05
C ASN A 21 12.83 -15.04 -9.15
N MET A 22 14.02 -15.19 -8.58
CA MET A 22 15.03 -14.12 -8.53
C MET A 22 15.53 -13.71 -9.91
N ASP A 23 15.68 -14.64 -10.86
CA ASP A 23 16.07 -14.29 -12.24
C ASP A 23 15.01 -13.41 -12.91
N LYS A 24 13.73 -13.70 -12.66
CA LYS A 24 12.62 -12.90 -13.20
C LYS A 24 12.55 -11.53 -12.53
N ILE A 25 12.75 -11.43 -11.21
CA ILE A 25 12.83 -10.16 -10.49
C ILE A 25 14.00 -9.30 -11.02
N ASP A 26 15.17 -9.91 -11.21
CA ASP A 26 16.37 -9.25 -11.78
C ASP A 26 16.09 -8.72 -13.20
N SER A 27 15.41 -9.52 -14.03
CA SER A 27 15.00 -9.09 -15.38
C SER A 27 14.04 -7.90 -15.39
N CYS A 28 13.18 -7.78 -14.36
CA CYS A 28 12.31 -6.61 -14.21
C CYS A 28 13.13 -5.34 -13.93
N CYS A 29 14.19 -5.46 -13.14
CA CYS A 29 15.06 -4.34 -12.73
C CYS A 29 16.11 -3.94 -13.79
N SER A 30 16.31 -4.80 -14.80
CA SER A 30 17.31 -4.61 -15.87
C SER A 30 16.83 -3.73 -17.03
N ASN A 31 15.61 -3.18 -16.94
CA ASN A 31 15.04 -2.32 -17.97
C ASN A 31 15.61 -0.90 -17.86
N SER A 32 15.64 -0.14 -18.97
CA SER A 32 16.08 1.25 -18.93
C SER A 32 15.06 2.12 -18.17
N PRO A 33 15.50 3.14 -17.41
CA PRO A 33 14.59 4.01 -16.65
C PRO A 33 13.49 4.64 -17.51
N GLU A 34 13.79 4.98 -18.75
CA GLU A 34 12.87 5.60 -19.70
C GLU A 34 11.72 4.67 -20.12
N SER A 35 11.88 3.37 -19.94
CA SER A 35 10.86 2.39 -20.31
C SER A 35 9.79 2.21 -19.22
N ILE A 36 9.94 2.80 -18.02
CA ILE A 36 9.12 2.44 -16.85
C ILE A 36 7.60 2.58 -17.06
N ASP A 37 7.17 3.48 -17.95
CA ASP A 37 5.76 3.71 -18.31
C ASP A 37 5.28 2.90 -19.53
N GLU A 38 6.15 2.09 -20.15
CA GLU A 38 5.78 1.21 -21.26
C GLU A 38 4.71 0.20 -20.83
N ARG A 39 3.53 0.29 -21.46
CA ARG A 39 2.38 -0.52 -21.12
C ARG A 39 2.66 -2.02 -21.24
N GLN A 40 2.32 -2.77 -20.19
CA GLN A 40 2.36 -4.23 -20.21
C GLN A 40 1.00 -4.84 -20.56
N PRO A 41 0.94 -6.04 -21.16
CA PRO A 41 -0.32 -6.67 -21.57
C PRO A 41 -1.32 -6.91 -20.44
N PHE A 42 -0.83 -7.08 -19.21
CA PHE A 42 -1.67 -7.35 -18.03
C PHE A 42 -2.15 -6.09 -17.33
N TRP A 43 -1.71 -4.89 -17.74
CA TRP A 43 -2.17 -3.65 -17.12
C TRP A 43 -3.60 -3.35 -17.53
N ASN A 44 -4.41 -2.92 -16.56
CA ASN A 44 -5.73 -2.37 -16.86
C ASN A 44 -5.61 -1.23 -17.86
N GLU A 45 -6.53 -1.09 -18.81
CA GLU A 45 -6.53 0.01 -19.79
C GLU A 45 -6.52 1.40 -19.13
N LYS A 46 -7.10 1.51 -17.93
CA LYS A 46 -7.17 2.75 -17.15
C LYS A 46 -6.09 2.85 -16.07
N PHE A 47 -5.16 1.91 -16.01
CA PHE A 47 -3.99 2.00 -15.13
C PHE A 47 -2.90 2.87 -15.76
N VAL A 48 -2.37 3.83 -15.01
CA VAL A 48 -1.30 4.73 -15.46
C VAL A 48 -0.28 4.99 -14.35
N PRO A 49 1.01 4.67 -14.53
CA PRO A 49 2.07 5.11 -13.64
C PRO A 49 2.47 6.58 -13.92
N PHE A 50 2.80 7.34 -12.89
CA PHE A 50 3.19 8.75 -12.97
C PHE A 50 4.47 9.02 -12.18
N SER A 51 5.47 9.57 -12.86
CA SER A 51 6.71 10.04 -12.24
C SER A 51 6.50 11.37 -11.51
N CYS A 52 7.17 11.52 -10.38
CA CYS A 52 7.19 12.70 -9.52
C CYS A 52 8.65 13.11 -9.22
N SER A 53 8.97 14.40 -9.33
CA SER A 53 10.32 14.92 -9.09
C SER A 53 10.77 14.75 -7.64
N ASP A 54 9.83 14.87 -6.71
CA ASP A 54 10.06 14.81 -5.27
C ASP A 54 8.81 14.36 -4.50
N VAL A 55 9.00 14.12 -3.20
CA VAL A 55 7.95 13.67 -2.29
C VAL A 55 6.83 14.71 -2.17
N GLY A 56 7.15 16.01 -2.28
CA GLY A 56 6.14 17.07 -2.23
C GLY A 56 5.17 17.00 -3.42
N GLU A 57 5.69 16.79 -4.63
CA GLU A 57 4.86 16.58 -5.82
C GLU A 57 4.02 15.30 -5.71
N LEU A 58 4.62 14.20 -5.24
CA LEU A 58 3.92 12.93 -5.01
C LEU A 58 2.77 13.11 -4.03
N ASP A 59 3.02 13.74 -2.88
CA ASP A 59 2.03 14.02 -1.85
C ASP A 59 0.86 14.87 -2.38
N VAL A 60 1.16 15.94 -3.14
CA VAL A 60 0.13 16.81 -3.74
C VAL A 60 -0.73 15.99 -4.70
N LYS A 61 -0.11 15.24 -5.62
CA LYS A 61 -0.82 14.50 -6.66
C LYS A 61 -1.69 13.39 -6.07
N MET A 62 -1.18 12.63 -5.10
CA MET A 62 -1.95 11.61 -4.41
C MET A 62 -3.11 12.21 -3.60
N GLY A 63 -2.85 13.26 -2.82
CA GLY A 63 -3.88 13.92 -2.03
C GLY A 63 -4.97 14.56 -2.89
N HIS A 64 -4.58 15.15 -4.02
CA HIS A 64 -5.51 15.65 -5.02
C HIS A 64 -6.37 14.53 -5.60
N GLU A 65 -5.78 13.38 -5.95
CA GLU A 65 -6.54 12.25 -6.50
C GLU A 65 -7.57 11.71 -5.48
N ILE A 66 -7.20 11.60 -4.20
CA ILE A 66 -8.14 11.22 -3.13
C ILE A 66 -9.30 12.22 -3.05
N ALA A 67 -9.01 13.52 -2.99
CA ALA A 67 -10.03 14.57 -2.91
C ALA A 67 -10.94 14.60 -4.15
N VAL A 68 -10.39 14.33 -5.34
CA VAL A 68 -11.16 14.22 -6.58
C VAL A 68 -12.13 13.05 -6.54
N GLN A 69 -11.72 11.87 -6.08
CA GLN A 69 -12.63 10.73 -5.98
C GLN A 69 -13.76 11.01 -4.97
N ILE A 70 -13.46 11.62 -3.82
CA ILE A 70 -14.48 12.03 -2.83
C ILE A 70 -15.47 13.04 -3.42
N ARG A 71 -14.99 14.08 -4.13
CA ARG A 71 -15.86 15.08 -4.76
C ARG A 71 -16.71 14.45 -5.85
N LYS A 72 -16.10 13.65 -6.73
CA LYS A 72 -16.79 13.00 -7.85
C LYS A 72 -17.92 12.08 -7.36
N SER A 73 -17.70 11.29 -6.32
CA SER A 73 -18.76 10.43 -5.77
C SER A 73 -19.90 11.26 -5.19
N LYS A 74 -19.58 12.38 -4.52
CA LYS A 74 -20.57 13.33 -3.99
C LYS A 74 -21.42 13.95 -5.09
N ASP A 75 -20.78 14.46 -6.15
CA ASP A 75 -21.46 15.08 -7.30
C ASP A 75 -22.41 14.09 -7.99
N GLN A 76 -22.12 12.80 -7.89
CA GLN A 76 -22.94 11.72 -8.43
C GLN A 76 -23.99 11.20 -7.44
N GLY A 77 -24.07 11.75 -6.22
CA GLY A 77 -24.99 11.29 -5.18
C GLY A 77 -24.71 9.88 -4.68
N ARG A 78 -23.46 9.40 -4.79
CA ARG A 78 -23.05 8.04 -4.40
C ARG A 78 -22.15 8.06 -3.17
N LYS A 79 -22.32 7.03 -2.33
CA LYS A 79 -21.35 6.71 -1.26
C LYS A 79 -20.02 6.30 -1.86
N ILE A 80 -18.95 6.44 -1.09
CA ILE A 80 -17.61 5.96 -1.47
C ILE A 80 -16.94 5.31 -0.27
N ALA A 81 -16.36 4.14 -0.48
CA ALA A 81 -15.54 3.43 0.49
C ALA A 81 -14.07 3.56 0.11
N PHE A 82 -13.22 3.88 1.09
CA PHE A 82 -11.79 3.92 0.93
C PHE A 82 -11.11 2.86 1.80
N ILE A 83 -10.21 2.09 1.20
CA ILE A 83 -9.17 1.37 1.92
C ILE A 83 -7.96 2.31 2.03
N LEU A 84 -7.52 2.61 3.25
CA LEU A 84 -6.55 3.67 3.55
C LEU A 84 -5.29 3.13 4.24
N PRO A 85 -4.07 3.52 3.80
CA PRO A 85 -2.81 3.14 4.44
C PRO A 85 -2.41 4.13 5.54
N VAL A 86 -1.41 3.76 6.33
CA VAL A 86 -0.63 4.73 7.12
C VAL A 86 0.78 4.84 6.53
N GLY A 87 0.85 5.43 5.33
CA GLY A 87 2.09 5.61 4.55
C GLY A 87 1.88 5.41 3.04
N PRO A 88 2.28 6.35 2.16
CA PRO A 88 2.81 7.70 2.46
C PRO A 88 1.81 8.59 3.19
N MET A 89 2.24 9.38 4.16
CA MET A 89 1.32 10.18 5.02
C MET A 89 1.09 11.61 4.51
N GLY A 90 2.01 12.17 3.73
CA GLY A 90 1.92 13.58 3.30
C GLY A 90 0.74 13.86 2.38
N MET A 91 0.26 12.86 1.65
CA MET A 91 -0.94 12.94 0.81
C MET A 91 -2.20 13.40 1.57
N TYR A 92 -2.36 13.04 2.85
CA TYR A 92 -3.55 13.40 3.61
C TYR A 92 -3.67 14.89 3.86
N LYS A 93 -2.55 15.57 4.10
CA LYS A 93 -2.51 17.03 4.23
C LYS A 93 -3.12 17.71 3.00
N TRP A 94 -2.79 17.22 1.82
CA TRP A 94 -3.29 17.78 0.55
C TRP A 94 -4.74 17.41 0.28
N ALA A 95 -5.15 16.18 0.57
CA ALA A 95 -6.57 15.80 0.49
C ALA A 95 -7.43 16.73 1.37
N VAL A 96 -7.02 16.97 2.63
CA VAL A 96 -7.68 17.90 3.55
C VAL A 96 -7.71 19.32 2.98
N TYR A 97 -6.58 19.82 2.47
CA TYR A 97 -6.50 21.15 1.88
C TYR A 97 -7.53 21.33 0.75
N PHE A 98 -7.55 20.41 -0.22
CA PHE A 98 -8.47 20.50 -1.37
C PHE A 98 -9.93 20.37 -0.96
N LEU A 99 -10.27 19.42 -0.08
CA LEU A 99 -11.65 19.23 0.35
C LEU A 99 -12.20 20.45 1.08
N LYS A 100 -11.38 21.11 1.91
CA LYS A 100 -11.78 22.35 2.61
C LYS A 100 -11.90 23.52 1.65
N GLU A 101 -10.94 23.68 0.74
CA GLU A 101 -10.97 24.74 -0.28
C GLU A 101 -12.21 24.62 -1.17
N TRP A 102 -12.61 23.38 -1.50
CA TRP A 102 -13.80 23.11 -2.32
C TRP A 102 -15.10 22.99 -1.50
N GLN A 103 -15.02 23.13 -0.17
CA GLN A 103 -16.15 22.99 0.76
C GLN A 103 -16.91 21.65 0.60
N VAL A 104 -16.18 20.57 0.34
CA VAL A 104 -16.72 19.21 0.15
C VAL A 104 -16.67 18.47 1.48
N ASP A 105 -17.81 18.37 2.18
CA ASP A 105 -17.90 17.48 3.36
C ASP A 105 -17.86 15.99 2.96
N CYS A 106 -17.35 15.17 3.88
CA CYS A 106 -17.11 13.74 3.72
C CYS A 106 -18.19 12.85 4.36
N LYS A 107 -19.43 13.33 4.51
CA LYS A 107 -20.51 12.55 5.15
C LYS A 107 -20.87 11.26 4.41
N HIS A 108 -20.60 11.20 3.10
CA HIS A 108 -20.85 10.03 2.25
C HIS A 108 -19.63 9.09 2.13
N VAL A 109 -18.54 9.37 2.85
CA VAL A 109 -17.28 8.63 2.79
C VAL A 109 -17.20 7.60 3.92
N TYR A 110 -16.78 6.38 3.61
CA TYR A 110 -16.50 5.31 4.57
C TYR A 110 -15.03 4.95 4.50
N GLY A 111 -14.34 4.94 5.65
CA GLY A 111 -12.92 4.64 5.75
C GLY A 111 -12.67 3.27 6.36
N PHE A 112 -11.77 2.51 5.75
CA PHE A 112 -11.28 1.21 6.23
C PHE A 112 -9.76 1.24 6.23
N ASN A 113 -9.14 1.40 7.40
CA ASN A 113 -7.69 1.30 7.50
C ASN A 113 -7.23 -0.12 7.21
N MET A 114 -6.21 -0.25 6.36
CA MET A 114 -5.80 -1.54 5.79
C MET A 114 -5.06 -2.46 6.78
N ASP A 115 -4.51 -1.91 7.85
CA ASP A 115 -3.76 -2.65 8.84
C ASP A 115 -3.65 -1.89 10.17
N GLU A 116 -3.12 -2.58 11.19
CA GLU A 116 -2.73 -2.04 12.49
C GLU A 116 -1.69 -2.97 13.12
N TRP A 117 -0.73 -2.41 13.85
CA TRP A 117 0.26 -3.21 14.59
C TRP A 117 -0.39 -4.07 15.66
N SER A 118 0.12 -5.28 15.88
CA SER A 118 -0.42 -6.17 16.90
C SER A 118 0.61 -7.08 17.56
N ASP A 119 0.22 -7.67 18.68
CA ASP A 119 0.91 -8.82 19.27
C ASP A 119 0.48 -10.15 18.64
N GLU A 120 0.85 -11.28 19.26
CA GLU A 120 0.53 -12.60 18.73
C GLU A 120 -0.94 -13.00 18.84
N GLU A 121 -1.72 -12.34 19.71
CA GLU A 121 -3.16 -12.52 19.80
C GLU A 121 -3.95 -11.52 18.94
N GLY A 122 -3.27 -10.62 18.24
CA GLY A 122 -3.90 -9.60 17.40
C GLY A 122 -4.36 -8.37 18.18
N ARG A 123 -3.94 -8.21 19.45
CA ARG A 123 -4.28 -7.03 20.25
C ARG A 123 -3.45 -5.85 19.75
N THR A 124 -4.13 -4.75 19.45
CA THR A 124 -3.53 -3.55 18.88
C THR A 124 -3.18 -2.53 19.95
N LEU A 125 -2.39 -1.53 19.57
CA LEU A 125 -2.13 -0.38 20.43
C LEU A 125 -3.45 0.39 20.71
N PRO A 126 -3.58 1.03 21.89
CA PRO A 126 -4.66 1.98 22.14
C PRO A 126 -4.71 3.10 21.10
N SER A 127 -5.91 3.61 20.82
CA SER A 127 -6.15 4.62 19.77
C SER A 127 -5.51 5.99 20.05
N ASP A 128 -5.13 6.28 21.30
CA ASP A 128 -4.42 7.49 21.71
C ASP A 128 -2.89 7.31 21.71
N ASN A 129 -2.40 6.09 21.44
CA ASN A 129 -0.99 5.81 21.33
C ASN A 129 -0.46 6.30 19.97
N ARG A 130 0.62 7.10 20.01
CA ARG A 130 1.27 7.67 18.81
C ARG A 130 1.78 6.64 17.80
N GLY A 131 2.00 5.40 18.22
CA GLY A 131 2.40 4.30 17.35
C GLY A 131 1.23 3.60 16.67
N SER A 132 -0.03 3.87 17.06
CA SER A 132 -1.20 3.28 16.41
C SER A 132 -1.51 3.98 15.09
N PHE A 133 -1.99 3.20 14.14
CA PHE A 133 -2.45 3.70 12.85
C PHE A 133 -3.77 4.48 12.99
N GLN A 134 -4.61 4.11 13.97
CA GLN A 134 -5.77 4.92 14.33
C GLN A 134 -5.37 6.34 14.74
N TYR A 135 -4.41 6.50 15.66
CA TYR A 135 -3.92 7.81 16.06
C TYR A 135 -3.39 8.60 14.84
N ALA A 136 -2.60 7.94 14.00
CA ALA A 136 -2.01 8.58 12.82
C ALA A 136 -3.09 9.15 11.87
N MET A 137 -4.15 8.39 11.59
CA MET A 137 -5.24 8.83 10.72
C MET A 137 -6.10 9.93 11.34
N GLU A 138 -6.35 9.86 12.64
CA GLU A 138 -7.08 10.90 13.37
C GLU A 138 -6.31 12.24 13.31
N GLN A 139 -4.98 12.20 13.40
CA GLN A 139 -4.15 13.41 13.32
C GLN A 139 -3.92 13.91 11.89
N ALA A 140 -3.85 13.02 10.91
CA ALA A 140 -3.46 13.38 9.54
C ALA A 140 -4.64 13.71 8.62
N PHE A 141 -5.78 13.05 8.80
CA PHE A 141 -6.92 13.14 7.88
C PHE A 141 -8.22 13.51 8.60
N TYR A 142 -8.70 12.67 9.52
CA TYR A 142 -10.05 12.84 10.08
C TYR A 142 -10.20 14.09 10.95
N GLY A 143 -9.27 14.34 11.88
CA GLY A 143 -9.29 15.52 12.73
C GLY A 143 -9.15 16.84 11.94
N PRO A 144 -8.13 16.98 11.08
CA PRO A 144 -7.90 18.23 10.31
C PRO A 144 -9.04 18.67 9.38
N LEU A 145 -9.91 17.73 8.95
CA LEU A 145 -11.12 18.05 8.18
C LEU A 145 -12.13 18.90 8.99
N GLY A 146 -12.15 18.81 10.33
CA GLY A 146 -13.08 19.57 11.17
C GLY A 146 -14.54 19.27 10.83
N GLU A 147 -15.34 20.29 10.51
CA GLU A 147 -16.76 20.13 10.16
C GLU A 147 -16.99 19.32 8.87
N TYR A 148 -15.97 19.20 8.01
CA TYR A 148 -16.03 18.43 6.76
C TYR A 148 -15.69 16.94 6.95
N THR A 149 -15.45 16.51 8.18
CA THR A 149 -14.90 15.18 8.48
C THR A 149 -15.83 14.01 8.13
N VAL A 150 -15.22 12.84 8.02
CA VAL A 150 -15.92 11.56 7.94
C VAL A 150 -16.59 11.29 9.30
N PRO A 151 -17.89 10.93 9.37
CA PRO A 151 -18.54 10.51 10.61
C PRO A 151 -17.81 9.37 11.33
N GLU A 152 -17.76 9.40 12.67
CA GLU A 152 -16.99 8.42 13.46
C GLU A 152 -17.44 6.97 13.24
N ASP A 153 -18.74 6.74 13.05
CA ASP A 153 -19.33 5.43 12.77
C ASP A 153 -19.02 4.90 11.36
N GLN A 154 -18.42 5.73 10.51
CA GLN A 154 -17.95 5.38 9.16
C GLN A 154 -16.42 5.26 9.09
N ARG A 155 -15.71 5.31 10.24
CA ARG A 155 -14.26 5.11 10.33
C ARG A 155 -13.98 3.74 10.96
N HIS A 156 -13.33 2.87 10.20
CA HIS A 156 -13.02 1.52 10.63
C HIS A 156 -11.51 1.30 10.66
N PHE A 157 -11.02 0.70 11.74
CA PHE A 157 -9.62 0.38 11.97
C PHE A 157 -9.42 -1.13 12.10
N ALA A 158 -8.24 -1.62 11.73
CA ALA A 158 -7.95 -3.04 11.62
C ALA A 158 -7.68 -3.71 12.98
N THR A 159 -8.59 -3.53 13.94
CA THR A 159 -8.56 -4.22 15.24
C THR A 159 -9.03 -5.66 15.10
N ALA A 160 -8.70 -6.51 16.07
CA ALA A 160 -9.03 -7.94 16.02
C ALA A 160 -10.54 -8.23 15.93
N ASP A 161 -11.37 -7.34 16.48
CA ASP A 161 -12.82 -7.42 16.47
C ASP A 161 -13.46 -6.76 15.23
N MET A 162 -12.89 -5.67 14.74
CA MET A 162 -13.47 -4.91 13.62
C MET A 162 -13.06 -5.48 12.25
N LEU A 163 -11.79 -5.85 12.07
CA LEU A 163 -11.24 -6.30 10.79
C LEU A 163 -12.01 -7.48 10.15
N PRO A 164 -12.44 -8.51 10.91
CA PRO A 164 -13.24 -9.60 10.35
C PRO A 164 -14.57 -9.16 9.72
N THR A 165 -15.09 -7.98 10.10
CA THR A 165 -16.37 -7.44 9.59
C THR A 165 -16.21 -6.64 8.29
N TYR A 166 -14.98 -6.34 7.86
CA TYR A 166 -14.73 -5.48 6.69
C TYR A 166 -15.37 -6.01 5.41
N ALA A 167 -15.27 -7.31 5.15
CA ALA A 167 -15.80 -7.92 3.93
C ALA A 167 -17.31 -7.69 3.79
N GLU A 168 -18.07 -7.95 4.86
CA GLU A 168 -19.52 -7.74 4.89
C GLU A 168 -19.89 -6.25 4.74
N ARG A 169 -19.19 -5.36 5.46
CA ARG A 169 -19.43 -3.91 5.39
C ARG A 169 -19.17 -3.34 4.01
N ILE A 170 -18.04 -3.69 3.41
CA ILE A 170 -17.68 -3.26 2.05
C ILE A 170 -18.68 -3.83 1.04
N ALA A 171 -19.08 -5.10 1.17
CA ALA A 171 -20.09 -5.69 0.31
C ALA A 171 -21.45 -4.99 0.42
N ALA A 172 -21.89 -4.64 1.64
CA ALA A 172 -23.12 -3.88 1.86
C ALA A 172 -23.07 -2.50 1.19
N LEU A 173 -21.96 -1.77 1.34
CA LEU A 173 -21.76 -0.48 0.67
C LEU A 173 -21.78 -0.62 -0.86
N LYS A 174 -21.07 -1.62 -1.42
CA LYS A 174 -21.08 -1.87 -2.87
C LYS A 174 -22.48 -2.26 -3.37
N ALA A 175 -23.27 -3.00 -2.59
CA ALA A 175 -24.65 -3.33 -2.93
C ALA A 175 -25.56 -2.09 -3.00
N GLU A 176 -25.24 -1.04 -2.23
CA GLU A 176 -25.88 0.28 -2.31
C GLU A 176 -25.33 1.17 -3.44
N GLY A 177 -24.41 0.65 -4.27
CA GLY A 177 -23.80 1.36 -5.38
C GLY A 177 -22.59 2.22 -5.02
N ALA A 178 -22.00 2.03 -3.84
CA ALA A 178 -20.77 2.71 -3.46
C ALA A 178 -19.58 2.25 -4.31
N GLU A 179 -18.72 3.19 -4.69
CA GLU A 179 -17.40 2.86 -5.27
C GLU A 179 -16.41 2.49 -4.15
N LEU A 180 -15.56 1.50 -4.42
CA LEU A 180 -14.43 1.13 -3.56
C LEU A 180 -13.13 1.65 -4.16
N VAL A 181 -12.41 2.49 -3.40
CA VAL A 181 -11.09 3.00 -3.78
C VAL A 181 -10.03 2.48 -2.81
N THR A 182 -8.98 1.85 -3.32
CA THR A 182 -7.82 1.47 -2.50
C THR A 182 -6.69 2.46 -2.71
N VAL A 183 -6.32 3.15 -1.64
CA VAL A 183 -5.08 3.92 -1.57
C VAL A 183 -4.00 3.00 -0.99
N PHE A 184 -2.79 2.99 -1.53
CA PHE A 184 -1.76 2.04 -1.09
C PHE A 184 -0.33 2.53 -1.31
N GLY A 185 0.60 1.97 -0.54
CA GLY A 185 2.03 1.96 -0.84
C GLY A 185 2.49 0.56 -1.22
N ILE A 186 3.70 0.43 -1.78
CA ILE A 186 4.32 -0.85 -2.11
C ILE A 186 5.46 -1.12 -1.13
N GLY A 187 5.40 -2.25 -0.41
CA GLY A 187 6.47 -2.67 0.48
C GLY A 187 7.74 -3.10 -0.24
N ARG A 188 8.88 -3.08 0.45
CA ARG A 188 10.16 -3.64 -0.03
C ARG A 188 10.02 -5.12 -0.41
N MET A 189 9.14 -5.83 0.28
CA MET A 189 8.78 -7.22 -0.01
C MET A 189 7.60 -7.34 -0.98
N MET A 190 7.26 -6.33 -1.78
CA MET A 190 6.15 -6.38 -2.74
C MET A 190 4.78 -6.68 -2.07
N HIS A 191 4.64 -6.42 -0.78
CA HIS A 191 3.38 -6.53 -0.05
C HIS A 191 2.49 -5.31 -0.32
N ILE A 192 1.19 -5.49 -0.13
CA ILE A 192 0.17 -4.43 0.00
C ILE A 192 -0.41 -4.55 1.41
N ALA A 193 -0.58 -3.43 2.12
CA ALA A 193 -0.78 -3.45 3.57
C ALA A 193 0.34 -4.26 4.25
N PHE A 194 0.02 -5.18 5.16
CA PHE A 194 0.93 -6.21 5.67
C PHE A 194 0.60 -7.60 5.13
N TRP A 195 0.00 -7.69 3.94
CA TRP A 195 -0.20 -8.98 3.28
C TRP A 195 1.10 -9.44 2.62
N GLU A 196 1.88 -10.24 3.36
CA GLU A 196 3.25 -10.63 3.02
C GLU A 196 3.34 -11.72 1.93
N PRO A 197 4.39 -11.70 1.08
CA PRO A 197 4.67 -12.74 0.08
C PRO A 197 4.62 -14.18 0.55
N HIS A 198 5.14 -14.46 1.74
CA HIS A 198 5.28 -15.83 2.22
C HIS A 198 3.93 -16.48 2.53
N PHE A 199 2.87 -15.69 2.71
CA PHE A 199 1.51 -16.19 2.80
C PHE A 199 1.06 -16.86 1.49
N GLY A 200 1.65 -16.51 0.34
CA GLY A 200 1.38 -17.17 -0.94
C GLY A 200 1.60 -18.69 -0.92
N GLY A 201 2.47 -19.18 -0.03
CA GLY A 201 2.75 -20.62 0.15
C GLY A 201 1.63 -21.38 0.87
N GLU A 202 0.70 -20.68 1.50
CA GLU A 202 -0.45 -21.29 2.19
C GLU A 202 -1.60 -21.62 1.22
N PHE A 203 -1.52 -21.17 -0.03
CA PHE A 203 -2.56 -21.33 -1.04
C PHE A 203 -2.09 -22.17 -2.22
N SER A 204 -3.00 -23.00 -2.72
CA SER A 204 -2.73 -23.88 -3.87
C SER A 204 -2.60 -23.11 -5.18
N ASN A 205 -3.38 -22.03 -5.34
CA ASN A 205 -3.47 -21.22 -6.55
C ASN A 205 -3.84 -19.77 -6.21
N ASP A 206 -3.76 -18.90 -7.22
CA ASP A 206 -4.00 -17.46 -7.06
C ASP A 206 -5.48 -17.13 -6.86
N ALA A 207 -6.39 -17.97 -7.38
CA ALA A 207 -7.82 -17.79 -7.18
C ALA A 207 -8.18 -17.92 -5.69
N ASP A 208 -7.72 -18.99 -5.01
CA ASP A 208 -7.94 -19.18 -3.58
C ASP A 208 -7.28 -18.08 -2.75
N TRP A 209 -6.03 -17.73 -3.09
CA TRP A 209 -5.30 -16.63 -2.44
C TRP A 209 -6.08 -15.32 -2.51
N SER A 210 -6.62 -14.99 -3.69
CA SER A 210 -7.39 -13.77 -3.92
C SER A 210 -8.72 -13.69 -3.18
N GLN A 211 -9.19 -14.78 -2.54
CA GLN A 211 -10.38 -14.74 -1.69
C GLN A 211 -10.08 -14.39 -0.22
N ALA A 212 -8.82 -14.43 0.20
CA ALA A 212 -8.46 -14.17 1.59
C ALA A 212 -8.69 -12.70 1.95
N THR A 213 -9.59 -12.43 2.89
CA THR A 213 -10.03 -11.07 3.19
C THR A 213 -9.18 -10.37 4.25
N HIS A 214 -8.54 -11.12 5.15
CA HIS A 214 -7.74 -10.56 6.23
C HIS A 214 -6.85 -11.62 6.90
N ARG A 215 -5.92 -11.16 7.75
CA ARG A 215 -5.17 -11.98 8.71
C ARG A 215 -5.04 -11.22 10.03
N ILE A 216 -5.30 -11.91 11.13
CA ILE A 216 -5.02 -11.45 12.50
C ILE A 216 -3.62 -11.90 12.90
N ALA A 217 -2.87 -11.01 13.57
CA ALA A 217 -1.52 -11.29 14.07
C ALA A 217 -0.57 -11.86 12.99
N ALA A 218 -0.68 -11.33 11.77
CA ALA A 218 0.13 -11.69 10.61
C ALA A 218 1.61 -11.60 10.96
N GLN A 219 2.35 -12.69 10.75
CA GLN A 219 3.81 -12.68 10.93
C GLN A 219 4.44 -11.88 9.81
N LEU A 220 5.19 -10.84 10.16
CA LEU A 220 5.79 -9.96 9.16
C LEU A 220 7.15 -10.48 8.73
N HIS A 221 7.49 -10.24 7.47
CA HIS A 221 8.80 -10.62 6.97
C HIS A 221 9.89 -9.74 7.63
N PRO A 222 11.07 -10.27 7.98
CA PRO A 222 12.12 -9.46 8.63
C PRO A 222 12.51 -8.21 7.84
N LEU A 223 12.46 -8.24 6.50
CA LEU A 223 12.72 -7.04 5.68
C LEU A 223 11.63 -5.97 5.76
N THR A 224 10.38 -6.35 6.05
CA THR A 224 9.30 -5.40 6.33
C THR A 224 9.50 -4.72 7.68
N ILE A 225 9.95 -5.49 8.68
CA ILE A 225 10.33 -4.96 10.01
C ILE A 225 11.48 -3.97 9.87
N GLU A 226 12.54 -4.34 9.14
CA GLU A 226 13.70 -3.45 8.93
C GLU A 226 13.39 -2.24 8.05
N GLN A 227 12.50 -2.37 7.06
CA GLN A 227 11.98 -1.22 6.33
C GLN A 227 11.33 -0.23 7.31
N ASN A 228 10.42 -0.70 8.16
CA ASN A 228 9.73 0.15 9.13
C ASN A 228 10.67 0.70 10.21
N ALA A 229 11.71 -0.05 10.59
CA ALA A 229 12.75 0.45 11.48
C ALA A 229 13.36 1.74 10.92
N ILE A 230 13.64 1.78 9.62
CA ILE A 230 14.21 2.94 8.92
C ILE A 230 13.16 4.04 8.74
N THR A 231 11.97 3.71 8.21
CA THR A 231 11.01 4.72 7.74
C THR A 231 10.12 5.29 8.84
N SER A 232 9.80 4.50 9.87
CA SER A 232 8.75 4.81 10.85
C SER A 232 9.28 4.87 12.29
N PHE A 233 10.35 4.13 12.59
CA PHE A 233 10.89 3.99 13.95
C PHE A 233 12.31 4.54 14.14
N LYS A 234 12.78 5.40 13.22
CA LYS A 234 14.03 6.17 13.37
C LYS A 234 15.25 5.30 13.69
N SER A 235 15.40 4.19 12.96
CA SER A 235 16.47 3.19 13.13
C SER A 235 16.43 2.41 14.45
N ARG A 236 15.32 2.45 15.19
CA ARG A 236 15.17 1.70 16.45
C ARG A 236 14.33 0.44 16.23
N THR A 237 14.95 -0.60 15.65
CA THR A 237 14.32 -1.91 15.40
C THR A 237 13.61 -2.48 16.62
N THR A 238 14.13 -2.25 17.84
CA THR A 238 13.53 -2.75 19.09
C THR A 238 12.15 -2.18 19.42
N LEU A 239 11.65 -1.19 18.66
CA LEU A 239 10.31 -0.63 18.80
C LEU A 239 9.33 -1.16 17.75
N VAL A 240 9.81 -1.85 16.71
CA VAL A 240 8.97 -2.31 15.60
C VAL A 240 8.24 -3.58 16.02
N PRO A 241 6.90 -3.61 15.99
CA PRO A 241 6.15 -4.85 16.22
C PRO A 241 6.43 -5.86 15.10
N CYS A 242 6.55 -7.14 15.46
CA CYS A 242 6.82 -8.22 14.49
C CYS A 242 5.55 -8.81 13.87
N ARG A 243 4.37 -8.29 14.26
CA ARG A 243 3.06 -8.75 13.80
C ARG A 243 2.12 -7.58 13.57
N ALA A 244 1.12 -7.81 12.72
CA ALA A 244 0.06 -6.86 12.44
C ALA A 244 -1.26 -7.55 12.11
N ASN A 245 -2.36 -6.86 12.34
CA ASN A 245 -3.63 -7.21 11.71
C ASN A 245 -3.66 -6.54 10.34
N THR A 246 -4.14 -7.24 9.32
CA THR A 246 -4.07 -6.72 7.94
C THR A 246 -5.17 -7.25 7.05
N ILE A 247 -5.64 -6.41 6.13
CA ILE A 247 -6.50 -6.83 5.02
C ILE A 247 -5.75 -7.79 4.09
N GLY A 248 -6.50 -8.58 3.36
CA GLY A 248 -6.00 -9.45 2.32
C GLY A 248 -6.48 -9.03 0.92
N PRO A 249 -6.00 -9.73 -0.11
CA PRO A 249 -6.34 -9.48 -1.52
C PRO A 249 -7.83 -9.60 -1.79
N GLY A 250 -8.55 -10.41 -1.02
CA GLY A 250 -10.00 -10.52 -1.08
C GLY A 250 -10.72 -9.22 -0.83
N LEU A 251 -10.09 -8.18 -0.26
CA LEU A 251 -10.67 -6.85 -0.14
C LEU A 251 -10.15 -5.89 -1.22
N PHE A 252 -8.82 -5.70 -1.31
CA PHE A 252 -8.27 -4.67 -2.20
C PHE A 252 -8.37 -5.01 -3.69
N LEU A 253 -8.55 -6.28 -4.08
CA LEU A 253 -8.78 -6.65 -5.49
C LEU A 253 -10.20 -6.38 -5.97
N GLN A 254 -11.11 -6.00 -5.07
CA GLN A 254 -12.47 -5.58 -5.43
C GLN A 254 -12.57 -4.09 -5.79
N SER A 255 -11.44 -3.37 -5.80
CA SER A 255 -11.41 -1.91 -5.98
C SER A 255 -11.87 -1.50 -7.37
N ASP A 256 -12.74 -0.51 -7.42
CA ASP A 256 -13.19 0.13 -8.67
C ASP A 256 -12.18 1.19 -9.14
N TYR A 257 -11.28 1.62 -8.26
CA TYR A 257 -10.16 2.50 -8.57
C TYR A 257 -9.02 2.34 -7.55
N ILE A 258 -7.77 2.54 -7.97
CA ILE A 258 -6.61 2.49 -7.08
C ILE A 258 -5.75 3.76 -7.15
N ILE A 259 -5.15 4.13 -6.02
CA ILE A 259 -4.25 5.28 -5.88
C ILE A 259 -2.99 4.80 -5.14
N GLY A 260 -1.93 4.51 -5.89
CA GLY A 260 -0.68 3.99 -5.37
C GLY A 260 0.39 5.07 -5.20
N GLY A 261 1.27 4.90 -4.21
CA GLY A 261 2.42 5.77 -3.95
C GLY A 261 3.72 5.01 -3.71
N CYS A 262 4.81 5.46 -4.30
CA CYS A 262 6.16 4.95 -4.11
C CYS A 262 7.16 6.09 -3.85
N ASP A 263 7.52 6.31 -2.59
CA ASP A 263 8.37 7.39 -2.10
C ASP A 263 9.69 6.91 -1.46
N GLY A 264 10.06 5.64 -1.65
CA GLY A 264 11.17 4.97 -0.99
C GLY A 264 12.59 5.36 -1.45
N ALA A 265 12.83 6.65 -1.66
CA ALA A 265 14.14 7.25 -1.87
C ALA A 265 14.66 7.86 -0.55
N LEU A 266 15.94 7.66 -0.28
CA LEU A 266 16.63 8.16 0.92
C LEU A 266 17.52 9.38 0.59
N GLY A 267 17.56 9.79 -0.68
CA GLY A 267 18.46 10.80 -1.23
C GLY A 267 19.89 10.30 -1.41
N ARG A 268 20.72 11.11 -2.09
CA ARG A 268 22.10 10.76 -2.46
C ARG A 268 22.20 9.46 -3.30
N GLY A 269 21.27 9.22 -4.22
CA GLY A 269 21.24 7.99 -5.02
C GLY A 269 20.76 6.74 -4.26
N MET A 270 20.52 6.83 -2.94
CA MET A 270 20.07 5.69 -2.15
C MET A 270 18.56 5.55 -2.20
N GLN A 271 18.09 4.31 -2.37
CA GLN A 271 16.68 3.96 -2.36
C GLN A 271 16.48 2.51 -1.93
N TRP A 272 15.28 2.17 -1.48
CA TRP A 272 14.92 0.79 -1.11
C TRP A 272 13.78 0.22 -1.95
N GLN A 273 13.12 1.03 -2.79
CA GLN A 273 11.84 0.67 -3.42
C GLN A 273 11.91 0.44 -4.94
N GLY A 274 13.02 0.74 -5.62
CA GLY A 274 13.15 0.54 -7.08
C GLY A 274 12.89 -0.89 -7.50
N LEU A 275 13.47 -1.87 -6.79
CA LEU A 275 13.24 -3.30 -7.08
C LEU A 275 11.75 -3.68 -6.95
N SER A 276 11.08 -3.22 -5.89
CA SER A 276 9.66 -3.50 -5.69
C SER A 276 8.76 -2.78 -6.70
N LEU A 277 9.11 -1.56 -7.12
CA LEU A 277 8.40 -0.80 -8.14
C LEU A 277 8.48 -1.50 -9.51
N TRP A 278 9.70 -1.81 -9.97
CA TRP A 278 9.93 -2.49 -11.23
C TRP A 278 9.28 -3.88 -11.27
N THR A 279 9.42 -4.65 -10.20
CA THR A 279 8.77 -5.97 -10.09
C THR A 279 7.26 -5.84 -10.20
N THR A 280 6.66 -4.87 -9.50
CA THR A 280 5.21 -4.61 -9.57
C THR A 280 4.75 -4.31 -11.00
N LEU A 281 5.50 -3.48 -11.72
CA LEU A 281 5.15 -3.02 -13.05
C LEU A 281 5.40 -4.06 -14.15
N ARG A 282 6.36 -4.98 -13.99
CA ARG A 282 6.86 -5.86 -15.07
C ARG A 282 6.64 -7.35 -14.86
N HIS A 283 6.52 -7.82 -13.62
CA HIS A 283 6.50 -9.26 -13.34
C HIS A 283 5.24 -9.96 -13.87
N GLY A 284 4.11 -9.26 -13.85
CA GLY A 284 2.78 -9.85 -13.99
C GLY A 284 2.26 -10.43 -12.66
N PRO A 285 0.94 -10.63 -12.52
CA PRO A 285 0.31 -11.07 -11.28
C PRO A 285 0.87 -12.40 -10.77
N ASP A 286 1.22 -12.45 -9.48
CA ASP A 286 1.72 -13.63 -8.80
C ASP A 286 1.40 -13.52 -7.30
N ARG A 287 0.77 -14.55 -6.70
CA ARG A 287 0.40 -14.56 -5.27
C ARG A 287 1.59 -14.42 -4.31
N TRP A 288 2.80 -14.72 -4.76
CA TRP A 288 4.03 -14.51 -4.00
C TRP A 288 4.53 -13.06 -4.07
N LEU A 289 3.91 -12.21 -4.88
CA LEU A 289 4.25 -10.81 -5.08
C LEU A 289 2.97 -9.96 -5.10
N PRO A 290 2.29 -9.77 -3.95
CA PRO A 290 0.95 -9.20 -3.87
C PRO A 290 0.76 -7.88 -4.65
N SER A 291 1.75 -7.00 -4.65
CA SER A 291 1.69 -5.72 -5.37
C SER A 291 1.53 -5.85 -6.89
N THR A 292 1.95 -6.97 -7.48
CA THR A 292 1.88 -7.23 -8.94
C THR A 292 0.45 -7.34 -9.47
N PHE A 293 -0.54 -7.52 -8.60
CA PHE A 293 -1.95 -7.47 -8.97
C PHE A 293 -2.48 -6.03 -9.11
N MET A 294 -1.85 -5.04 -8.46
CA MET A 294 -2.37 -3.68 -8.46
C MET A 294 -2.48 -3.06 -9.88
N PRO A 295 -1.49 -3.23 -10.79
CA PRO A 295 -1.63 -2.75 -12.16
C PRO A 295 -2.77 -3.37 -12.98
N THR A 296 -3.37 -4.48 -12.54
CA THR A 296 -4.53 -5.08 -13.23
C THR A 296 -5.83 -4.34 -12.93
N LEU A 297 -5.83 -3.41 -11.97
CA LEU A 297 -6.95 -2.57 -11.58
C LEU A 297 -6.86 -1.17 -12.20
N PRO A 298 -8.00 -0.51 -12.48
CA PRO A 298 -8.00 0.87 -12.98
C PRO A 298 -7.45 1.82 -11.91
N GLY A 299 -6.63 2.80 -12.28
CA GLY A 299 -6.08 3.72 -11.28
C GLY A 299 -4.76 4.37 -11.66
N LYS A 300 -4.13 4.98 -10.65
CA LYS A 300 -2.85 5.68 -10.82
C LYS A 300 -1.83 5.17 -9.81
N LEU A 301 -0.57 5.06 -10.23
CA LEU A 301 0.57 4.78 -9.35
C LEU A 301 1.56 5.93 -9.47
N PHE A 302 1.73 6.71 -8.41
CA PHE A 302 2.71 7.79 -8.35
C PHE A 302 4.03 7.28 -7.78
N PHE A 303 5.16 7.65 -8.37
CA PHE A 303 6.47 7.21 -7.92
C PHE A 303 7.53 8.30 -8.11
N LEU A 304 8.54 8.34 -7.24
CA LEU A 304 9.66 9.26 -7.42
C LEU A 304 10.53 8.87 -8.61
N ASN A 305 10.92 9.83 -9.45
CA ASN A 305 11.72 9.59 -10.67
C ASN A 305 12.98 8.76 -10.39
N GLU A 306 13.66 9.00 -9.26
CA GLU A 306 14.89 8.29 -8.86
C GLU A 306 14.68 6.78 -8.68
N LEU A 307 13.44 6.34 -8.38
CA LEU A 307 13.11 4.91 -8.27
C LEU A 307 13.13 4.18 -9.62
N ALA A 308 13.02 4.91 -10.73
CA ALA A 308 13.12 4.31 -12.06
C ALA A 308 14.54 3.83 -12.38
N GLY A 309 15.56 4.41 -11.74
CA GLY A 309 16.95 3.99 -11.88
C GLY A 309 17.82 4.95 -12.71
N PRO A 310 18.93 4.45 -13.30
CA PRO A 310 19.29 3.03 -13.43
C PRO A 310 19.50 2.34 -12.07
N LEU A 311 19.07 1.08 -11.95
CA LEU A 311 19.22 0.27 -10.72
C LEU A 311 20.56 -0.47 -10.70
N GLU A 312 21.64 0.30 -10.79
CA GLU A 312 23.01 -0.21 -10.83
C GLU A 312 23.72 -0.03 -9.49
N ALA A 313 24.77 -0.82 -9.28
CA ALA A 313 25.60 -0.68 -8.09
C ALA A 313 26.45 0.60 -8.20
N ASP A 314 26.30 1.50 -7.23
CA ASP A 314 27.12 2.71 -7.09
C ASP A 314 27.74 2.77 -5.68
N VAL A 315 28.86 3.47 -5.55
CA VAL A 315 29.56 3.68 -4.27
C VAL A 315 29.24 5.09 -3.76
N ASN A 316 28.26 5.18 -2.87
CA ASN A 316 27.81 6.43 -2.24
C ASN A 316 28.61 6.82 -0.99
#